data_AF-A0A2D4KHY4-F1
#
_entry.id   AF-A0A2D4KHY4-F1
#
_cell.length_a   1.000
_cell.length_b   1.000
_cell.length_c   1.000
_cell.angle_alpha   90.00
_cell.angle_beta   90.00
_cell.angle_gamma   90.00
#
_symmetry.space_group_name_H-M   'P 1'
#
loop_
_entity.id
_entity.type
_entity.pdbx_description
1 polymer ?
#
loop_
_entity_poly.entity_id
_entity_poly.type
_entity_poly.pdbx_seq_one_letter_code
_entity_poly.pdbx_strand_id
1 'polypeptide(L)'
;VFILEEPLITAPRLMERIEEYGRVTGLKINKDKTKILTKNMLMRQKKELQETLGIQVTNKVKYLGIHITPRCGTLKEDNYVKLKQQIATDLMKWENLQLSLIGRISTIKMNVLPKI
;
A
#
# COMPACT_ATOMS: atom_id res chain seq x y z
N VAL A 1 -3.03 10.51 3.61
CA VAL A 1 -2.63 10.29 2.20
C VAL A 1 -2.89 11.59 1.47
N PHE A 2 -1.93 12.10 0.70
CA PHE A 2 -2.08 13.35 -0.06
C PHE A 2 -2.15 13.03 -1.55
N ILE A 3 -3.01 13.74 -2.26
CA ILE A 3 -3.11 13.70 -3.73
C ILE A 3 -2.74 15.09 -4.21
N LEU A 4 -1.79 15.18 -5.12
CA LEU A 4 -1.20 16.43 -5.57
C LEU A 4 -1.23 16.50 -7.09
N GLU A 5 -1.54 17.68 -7.59
CA GLU A 5 -1.30 18.07 -8.98
C GLU A 5 0.02 18.81 -9.07
N GLU A 6 0.70 18.73 -10.22
CA GLU A 6 2.01 19.37 -10.45
C GLU A 6 3.04 19.12 -9.33
N PRO A 7 3.40 17.85 -9.06
CA PRO A 7 4.11 17.46 -7.84
C PRO A 7 5.51 18.06 -7.69
N LEU A 8 6.15 18.50 -8.79
CA LEU A 8 7.45 19.19 -8.71
C LEU A 8 7.36 20.53 -7.95
N ILE A 9 6.21 21.21 -8.03
CA ILE A 9 5.99 22.51 -7.38
C ILE A 9 5.27 22.31 -6.05
N THR A 10 4.26 21.44 -6.01
CA THR A 10 3.36 21.31 -4.86
C THR A 10 3.91 20.41 -3.76
N ALA A 11 4.68 19.36 -4.09
CA ALA A 11 5.18 18.43 -3.08
C ALA A 11 6.23 19.06 -2.14
N PRO A 12 7.17 19.90 -2.61
CA PRO A 12 8.08 20.60 -1.69
C PRO A 12 7.34 21.52 -0.72
N ARG A 13 6.34 22.27 -1.21
CA ARG A 13 5.50 23.15 -0.37
C ARG A 13 4.70 22.35 0.67
N LEU A 14 4.15 21.21 0.27
CA LEU A 14 3.46 20.32 1.20
C LEU A 14 4.43 19.82 2.30
N MET A 15 5.64 19.42 1.93
CA MET A 15 6.63 18.94 2.89
C MET A 15 7.01 20.01 3.91
N GLU A 16 7.20 21.25 3.46
CA GLU A 16 7.45 22.40 4.35
C GLU A 16 6.30 22.57 5.36
N ARG A 17 5.05 22.53 4.90
CA ARG A 17 3.87 22.65 5.79
C ARG A 17 3.74 21.50 6.78
N ILE A 18 4.04 20.27 6.36
CA ILE A 18 4.00 19.13 7.30
C ILE A 18 5.16 19.21 8.30
N GLU A 19 6.33 19.69 7.89
CA GLU A 19 7.44 19.91 8.82
C GLU A 19 7.14 21.04 9.82
N GLU A 20 6.50 22.13 9.40
CA GLU A 20 5.99 23.19 10.26
C GLU A 20 4.99 22.66 11.29
N TYR A 21 3.97 21.91 10.84
CA TYR A 21 3.02 21.24 11.72
C TYR A 21 3.68 20.23 12.66
N GLY A 22 4.65 19.48 12.14
CA GLY A 22 5.45 18.53 12.92
C GLY A 22 6.21 19.20 14.05
N ARG A 23 6.76 20.39 13.81
CA ARG A 23 7.44 21.20 14.83
C ARG A 23 6.51 21.60 15.97
N VAL A 24 5.27 21.97 15.67
CA VAL A 24 4.26 22.35 16.68
C VAL A 24 3.81 21.13 17.50
N THR A 25 3.65 19.98 16.85
CA THR A 25 3.15 18.75 17.47
C THR A 25 4.24 17.86 18.08
N GLY A 26 5.51 18.18 17.87
CA GLY A 26 6.65 17.34 18.25
C GLY A 26 6.82 16.07 17.40
N LEU A 27 6.17 16.00 16.24
CA LEU A 27 6.20 14.85 15.33
C LEU A 27 7.12 15.10 14.13
N LYS A 28 7.70 14.03 13.58
CA LYS A 28 8.56 14.09 12.38
C LYS A 28 8.17 13.02 11.36
N ILE A 29 8.12 13.40 10.08
CA ILE A 29 7.95 12.45 8.98
C ILE A 29 9.16 11.53 8.88
N ASN A 30 8.90 10.23 8.77
CA ASN A 30 9.91 9.26 8.36
C ASN A 30 9.98 9.20 6.83
N LYS A 31 11.04 9.79 6.25
CA LYS A 31 11.23 9.85 4.79
C LYS A 31 11.47 8.47 4.16
N ASP A 32 12.07 7.53 4.88
CA ASP A 32 12.33 6.16 4.41
C ASP A 32 11.05 5.33 4.24
N LYS A 33 10.09 5.52 5.15
CA LYS A 33 8.76 4.88 5.10
C LYS A 33 7.81 5.60 4.16
N THR A 34 8.02 6.88 3.92
CA THR A 34 7.21 7.66 2.98
C THR A 34 7.56 7.28 1.56
N LYS A 35 6.54 7.13 0.71
CA LYS A 35 6.70 6.77 -0.71
C LYS A 35 5.81 7.65 -1.56
N ILE A 36 6.28 7.97 -2.75
CA ILE A 36 5.52 8.75 -3.74
C ILE A 36 5.12 7.83 -4.88
N LEU A 37 3.83 7.85 -5.23
CA LEU A 37 3.27 7.15 -6.37
C LEU A 37 2.91 8.18 -7.45
N THR A 38 3.61 8.15 -8.58
CA THR A 38 3.39 9.11 -9.68
C THR A 38 2.58 8.47 -10.81
N LYS A 39 1.67 9.23 -11.42
CA LYS A 39 0.92 8.84 -12.62
C LYS A 39 1.25 9.82 -13.76
N ASN A 40 1.43 9.31 -14.98
CA ASN A 40 1.67 10.11 -16.19
C ASN A 40 2.85 11.12 -16.10
N MET A 41 3.93 10.78 -15.38
CA MET A 41 5.15 11.60 -15.30
C MET A 41 6.30 10.98 -16.08
N LEU A 42 7.13 11.83 -16.71
CA LEU A 42 8.35 11.42 -17.40
C LEU A 42 9.41 10.93 -16.40
N MET A 43 10.30 10.04 -16.85
CA MET A 43 11.36 9.49 -15.99
C MET A 43 12.30 10.57 -15.44
N ARG A 44 12.60 11.60 -16.23
CA ARG A 44 13.40 12.76 -15.79
C ARG A 44 12.74 13.48 -14.61
N GLN A 45 11.44 13.77 -14.72
CA GLN A 45 10.67 14.45 -13.68
C GLN A 45 10.54 13.59 -12.41
N LYS A 46 10.44 12.27 -12.54
CA LYS A 46 10.43 11.37 -11.38
C LYS A 46 11.77 11.40 -10.63
N LYS A 47 12.89 11.41 -11.37
CA LYS A 47 14.23 11.49 -10.79
C LYS A 47 14.43 12.82 -10.07
N GLU A 48 14.07 13.92 -10.72
CA GLU A 48 14.08 15.26 -10.14
C GLU A 48 13.25 15.33 -8.85
N LEU A 49 12.00 14.85 -8.88
CA LEU A 49 11.12 14.81 -7.70
C LEU A 49 11.73 14.01 -6.53
N GLN A 50 12.35 12.87 -6.83
CA GLN A 50 13.02 12.05 -5.84
C GLN A 50 14.24 12.75 -5.23
N GLU A 51 15.05 13.42 -6.04
CA GLU A 51 16.22 14.19 -5.59
C GLU A 51 15.81 15.41 -4.76
N THR A 52 14.78 16.15 -5.19
CA THR A 52 14.29 17.33 -4.47
C THR A 52 13.75 16.99 -3.07
N LEU A 53 13.01 15.89 -2.94
CA LEU A 53 12.34 15.56 -1.68
C LEU A 53 13.14 14.60 -0.79
N GLY A 54 14.09 13.85 -1.37
CA GLY A 54 14.76 12.74 -0.69
C GLY A 54 13.79 11.61 -0.32
N ILE A 55 12.66 11.49 -1.03
CA ILE A 55 11.63 10.48 -0.80
C ILE A 55 11.57 9.57 -2.02
N GLN A 56 11.56 8.25 -1.79
CA GLN A 56 11.54 7.28 -2.88
C GLN A 56 10.24 7.37 -3.71
N VAL A 57 10.41 7.55 -5.02
CA VAL A 57 9.33 7.41 -6.01
C VAL A 57 9.25 5.93 -6.40
N THR A 58 8.07 5.34 -6.24
CA THR A 58 7.83 3.91 -6.51
C THR A 58 6.65 3.72 -7.46
N ASN A 59 6.63 2.58 -8.15
CA ASN A 59 5.50 2.16 -8.99
C ASN A 59 4.50 1.27 -8.22
N LYS A 60 4.80 0.92 -6.97
CA LYS A 60 3.93 0.11 -6.11
C LYS A 60 4.14 0.51 -4.64
N VAL A 61 3.04 0.73 -3.93
CA VAL A 61 3.03 1.02 -2.49
C VAL A 61 2.02 0.12 -1.80
N LYS A 62 2.31 -0.31 -0.57
CA LYS A 62 1.36 -1.07 0.26
C LYS A 62 0.70 -0.12 1.24
N TYR A 63 -0.63 -0.06 1.23
CA TYR A 63 -1.43 0.74 2.15
C TYR A 63 -2.51 -0.13 2.78
N LEU A 64 -2.51 -0.21 4.11
CA LEU A 64 -3.44 -1.03 4.91
C LEU A 64 -3.59 -2.48 4.41
N GLY A 65 -2.48 -3.09 3.97
CA GLY A 65 -2.50 -4.47 3.44
C GLY A 65 -2.66 -4.59 1.93
N ILE A 66 -3.14 -3.54 1.26
CA ILE A 66 -3.46 -3.53 -0.18
C ILE A 66 -2.31 -2.89 -0.97
N HIS A 67 -1.87 -3.55 -2.04
CA HIS A 67 -0.93 -2.98 -3.00
C HIS A 67 -1.65 -2.03 -3.96
N ILE A 68 -1.21 -0.78 -3.97
CA ILE A 68 -1.68 0.27 -4.86
C ILE A 68 -0.59 0.52 -5.92
N THR A 69 -1.00 0.58 -7.17
CA THR A 69 -0.15 0.87 -8.33
C THR A 69 -0.77 2.01 -9.16
N PRO A 70 0.01 2.75 -9.97
CA PRO A 70 -0.54 3.78 -10.86
C PRO A 70 -1.46 3.20 -11.94
N ARG A 71 -1.26 1.91 -12.29
CA ARG A 71 -2.01 1.20 -13.32
C ARG A 71 -3.11 0.37 -12.67
N CYS A 72 -4.35 0.87 -12.72
CA CYS A 72 -5.49 0.21 -12.10
C CYS A 72 -5.72 -1.23 -12.59
N GLY A 73 -5.31 -1.54 -13.83
CA GLY A 73 -5.44 -2.89 -14.39
C GLY A 73 -4.73 -3.99 -13.60
N THR A 74 -3.64 -3.67 -12.87
CA THR A 74 -2.90 -4.68 -12.08
C THR A 74 -3.46 -4.87 -10.68
N LEU A 75 -4.41 -4.04 -10.22
CA LEU A 75 -4.91 -4.07 -8.83
C LEU A 75 -5.51 -5.42 -8.46
N LYS A 76 -6.24 -6.06 -9.39
CA LYS A 76 -6.85 -7.38 -9.18
C LYS A 76 -5.79 -8.46 -8.99
N GLU A 77 -4.79 -8.49 -9.87
CA GLU A 77 -3.71 -9.48 -9.86
C GLU A 77 -2.80 -9.30 -8.64
N ASP A 78 -2.47 -8.05 -8.33
CA ASP A 78 -1.56 -7.70 -7.24
C ASP A 78 -2.15 -7.96 -5.84
N ASN A 79 -3.48 -8.05 -5.73
CA ASN A 79 -4.18 -8.22 -4.47
C ASN A 79 -5.05 -9.48 -4.46
N TYR A 80 -6.15 -9.51 -5.21
CA TYR A 80 -7.16 -10.58 -5.12
C TYR A 80 -6.63 -11.92 -5.60
N VAL A 81 -5.84 -11.98 -6.68
CA VAL A 81 -5.29 -13.26 -7.16
C VAL A 81 -4.35 -13.86 -6.11
N LYS A 82 -3.46 -13.03 -5.53
CA LYS A 82 -2.57 -13.46 -4.44
C LYS A 82 -3.34 -13.87 -3.19
N LEU A 83 -4.39 -13.13 -2.83
CA LEU A 83 -5.24 -13.46 -1.70
C LEU A 83 -5.92 -14.82 -1.90
N LYS A 84 -6.45 -15.11 -3.09
CA LYS A 84 -7.04 -16.41 -3.42
C LYS A 84 -6.03 -17.56 -3.31
N GLN A 85 -4.80 -17.35 -3.77
CA GLN A 85 -3.71 -18.34 -3.63
C GLN A 85 -3.36 -18.59 -2.16
N GLN A 86 -3.33 -17.53 -1.35
CA GLN A 86 -3.09 -17.63 0.08
C GLN A 86 -4.24 -18.38 0.77
N ILE A 87 -5.49 -18.06 0.46
CA ILE A 87 -6.67 -18.78 0.97
C ILE A 87 -6.59 -20.26 0.61
N ALA A 88 -6.26 -20.62 -0.64
CA ALA A 88 -6.11 -22.02 -1.05
C ALA A 88 -5.03 -22.73 -0.23
N THR A 89 -3.90 -22.06 0.02
CA THR A 89 -2.80 -22.59 0.84
C THR A 89 -3.21 -22.77 2.30
N ASP A 90 -3.94 -21.81 2.87
CA ASP A 90 -4.43 -21.88 4.25
C ASP A 90 -5.46 -23.02 4.40
N LEU A 91 -6.34 -23.21 3.41
CA LEU A 91 -7.29 -24.33 3.38
C LEU A 91 -6.59 -25.69 3.32
N MET A 92 -5.55 -25.86 2.49
CA MET A 92 -4.75 -27.10 2.45
C MET A 92 -4.07 -27.38 3.79
N LYS A 93 -3.60 -26.35 4.50
CA LYS A 93 -3.03 -26.52 5.84
C LYS A 93 -4.08 -26.93 6.86
N TRP A 94 -5.29 -26.37 6.77
CA TRP A 94 -6.39 -26.68 7.68
C TRP A 94 -7.03 -28.04 7.44
N GLU A 95 -6.83 -28.65 6.27
CA GLU A 95 -7.24 -30.02 6.01
C GLU A 95 -6.64 -31.00 7.02
N ASN A 96 -5.39 -30.75 7.43
CA ASN A 96 -4.68 -31.56 8.43
C ASN A 96 -5.19 -31.34 9.87
N LEU A 97 -6.06 -30.36 10.11
CA LEU A 97 -6.64 -30.15 11.43
C LEU A 97 -7.78 -31.16 11.67
N GLN A 98 -7.75 -31.81 12.84
CA GLN A 98 -8.80 -32.71 13.30
C GLN A 98 -10.04 -31.91 13.79
N LEU A 99 -10.69 -31.19 12.87
CA LEU A 99 -11.92 -30.45 13.13
C LEU A 99 -13.13 -31.23 12.64
N SER A 100 -14.22 -31.19 13.41
CA SER A 100 -15.55 -31.62 12.97
C SER A 100 -16.01 -30.79 11.75
N LEU A 101 -17.01 -31.27 11.02
CA LEU A 101 -17.57 -30.55 9.87
C LEU A 101 -18.06 -29.14 10.26
N ILE A 102 -18.72 -29.02 11.41
CA ILE A 102 -19.18 -27.72 11.94
C ILE A 102 -17.99 -26.83 12.29
N GLY A 103 -16.94 -27.39 12.91
CA GLY A 103 -15.71 -26.68 13.19
C GLY A 103 -15.05 -26.13 11.93
N ARG A 104 -14.99 -26.92 10.85
CA ARG A 104 -14.46 -26.49 9.55
C ARG A 104 -15.26 -25.33 8.96
N ILE A 105 -16.59 -25.41 8.98
CA ILE A 105 -17.47 -24.33 8.47
C ILE A 105 -17.25 -23.03 9.26
N SER A 106 -17.20 -23.10 10.60
CA SER A 106 -16.98 -21.93 11.45
C SER A 106 -15.61 -21.29 11.21
N THR A 107 -14.55 -22.10 11.09
CA THR A 107 -13.20 -21.61 10.79
C THR A 107 -13.15 -20.86 9.45
N ILE A 108 -13.79 -21.39 8.40
CA ILE A 108 -13.88 -20.73 7.10
C ILE A 108 -14.66 -19.41 7.21
N LYS A 109 -15.83 -19.42 7.86
CA LYS A 109 -16.65 -18.21 8.04
C LYS A 109 -15.92 -17.10 8.80
N MET A 110 -15.12 -17.44 9.80
CA MET A 110 -14.39 -16.45 10.60
C MET A 110 -13.13 -15.92 9.93
N ASN A 111 -12.40 -16.76 9.19
CA ASN A 111 -11.05 -16.41 8.72
C ASN A 111 -10.95 -16.10 7.22
N VAL A 112 -11.85 -16.65 6.40
CA VAL A 112 -11.82 -16.50 4.93
C VAL A 112 -12.84 -15.48 4.48
N LEU A 113 -14.09 -15.58 4.95
CA LEU A 113 -15.18 -14.70 4.50
C LEU A 113 -14.88 -13.21 4.70
N PRO A 114 -14.28 -12.74 5.82
CA PRO A 114 -14.00 -11.32 5.99
C PRO A 114 -12.91 -10.76 5.07
N LYS A 115 -12.15 -11.64 4.39
CA LYS A 115 -11.05 -11.25 3.50
C LYS A 115 -11.51 -11.11 2.03
N ILE A 116 -12.60 -11.78 1.66
CA ILE A 116 -13.17 -11.78 0.31
C ILE A 116 -14.10 -10.59 0.14
#